data_AF-A0A3C7VYQ5-F1
#
_entry.id   AF-A0A3C7VYQ5-F1
#
_cell.length_a   1.000
_cell.length_b   1.000
_cell.length_c   1.000
_cell.angle_alpha   90.00
_cell.angle_beta   90.00
_cell.angle_gamma   90.00
#
_symmetry.space_group_name_H-M   'P 1'
#
loop_
_entity.id
_entity.type
_entity.pdbx_description
1 polymer ?
#
loop_
_entity_poly.entity_id
_entity_poly.type
_entity_poly.pdbx_seq_one_letter_code
_entity_poly.pdbx_strand_id
1 'polypeptide(L)'
;MVFALAAVLLVALQREFSLFYRRAGNQLLAEQAWAYLRGAEALAALALARDYELDQQREAPRDDLDELWAQESAPYALDEGGWLSGNLQDLQGRFNLNLLVARNGAEEAGGLPSWTPAQAFFIRLLVSFEDLAVDQATAIAVTEAIGDWLDADQVPRPNGAEDDSYVIRTPAYRAANRPMASVSELRAVAGITP
;
A
#
# COMPACT_ATOMS: atom_id res chain seq x y z
N MET A 1 30.85 50.88 19.27
CA MET A 1 29.53 50.23 19.44
C MET A 1 28.77 50.08 18.12
N VAL A 2 28.69 51.11 17.26
CA VAL A 2 28.01 51.03 15.94
C VAL A 2 28.57 49.92 15.03
N PHE A 3 29.90 49.77 14.98
CA PHE A 3 30.55 48.73 14.17
C PHE A 3 30.19 47.30 14.60
N ALA A 4 30.12 47.04 15.91
CA ALA A 4 29.75 45.73 16.43
C ALA A 4 28.29 45.38 16.09
N LEU A 5 27.38 46.36 16.19
CA LEU A 5 25.98 46.20 15.80
C LEU A 5 25.84 45.91 14.29
N ALA A 6 26.57 46.66 13.47
CA ALA A 6 26.57 46.47 12.01
C ALA A 6 27.12 45.09 11.63
N ALA A 7 28.20 44.62 12.28
CA ALA A 7 28.77 43.30 12.04
C ALA A 7 27.78 42.17 12.44
N VAL A 8 27.10 42.28 13.58
CA VAL A 8 26.09 41.30 14.00
C VAL A 8 24.92 41.24 13.02
N LEU A 9 24.42 42.41 12.56
CA LEU A 9 23.36 42.48 11.55
C LEU A 9 23.78 41.83 10.22
N LEU A 10 25.01 42.10 9.78
CA LEU A 10 25.50 41.58 8.51
C LEU A 10 25.68 40.05 8.54
N VAL A 11 26.18 39.50 9.65
CA VAL A 11 26.26 38.04 9.86
C VAL A 11 24.87 37.40 9.92
N ALA A 12 23.90 38.05 10.57
CA ALA A 12 22.52 37.56 10.63
C ALA A 12 21.87 37.53 9.24
N LEU A 13 22.00 38.61 8.46
CA LEU A 13 21.51 38.69 7.08
C LEU A 13 22.17 37.65 6.17
N GLN A 14 23.49 37.47 6.27
CA GLN A 14 24.21 36.46 5.49
C GLN A 14 23.69 35.05 5.81
N ARG A 15 23.44 34.76 7.10
CA ARG A 15 22.85 33.48 7.52
C ARG A 15 21.44 33.30 6.94
N GLU A 16 20.61 34.33 7.01
CA GLU A 16 19.25 34.29 6.49
C GLU A 16 19.21 34.09 4.97
N PHE A 17 20.03 34.81 4.21
CA PHE A 17 20.16 34.62 2.77
C PHE A 17 20.64 33.21 2.43
N SER A 18 21.64 32.68 3.14
CA SER A 18 22.12 31.31 2.92
C SER A 18 21.02 30.26 3.16
N LEU A 19 20.25 30.42 4.23
CA LEU A 19 19.10 29.54 4.52
C LEU A 19 17.98 29.70 3.51
N PHE A 20 17.72 30.91 3.02
CA PHE A 20 16.75 31.17 1.96
C PHE A 20 17.17 30.49 0.65
N TYR A 21 18.40 30.70 0.19
CA TYR A 21 18.92 30.08 -1.03
C TYR A 21 18.89 28.56 -0.97
N ARG A 22 19.27 27.95 0.16
CA ARG A 22 19.19 26.49 0.33
C ARG A 22 17.76 25.98 0.27
N ARG A 23 16.81 26.66 0.92
CA ARG A 23 15.39 26.28 0.87
C ARG A 23 14.81 26.42 -0.54
N ALA A 24 15.09 27.52 -1.23
CA ALA A 24 14.65 27.74 -2.60
C ALA A 24 15.23 26.67 -3.55
N GLY A 25 16.52 26.35 -3.40
CA GLY A 25 17.17 25.28 -4.18
C GLY A 25 16.55 23.91 -3.92
N ASN A 26 16.37 23.53 -2.65
CA ASN A 26 15.75 22.26 -2.29
C ASN A 26 14.30 22.15 -2.78
N GLN A 27 13.54 23.26 -2.76
CA GLN A 27 12.18 23.31 -3.27
C GLN A 27 12.16 23.10 -4.79
N LEU A 28 13.04 23.77 -5.54
CA LEU A 28 13.16 23.57 -6.98
C LEU A 28 13.54 22.12 -7.32
N LEU A 29 14.51 21.55 -6.60
CA LEU A 29 14.91 20.16 -6.78
C LEU A 29 13.76 19.18 -6.48
N ALA A 30 12.95 19.43 -5.46
CA ALA A 30 11.80 18.59 -5.13
C ALA A 30 10.72 18.64 -6.22
N GLU A 31 10.41 19.82 -6.76
CA GLU A 31 9.46 19.97 -7.88
C GLU A 31 9.96 19.28 -9.15
N GLN A 32 11.26 19.39 -9.44
CA GLN A 32 11.89 18.71 -10.56
C GLN A 32 11.85 17.19 -10.40
N ALA A 33 12.16 16.67 -9.21
CA ALA A 33 12.05 15.24 -8.91
C ALA A 33 10.60 14.74 -9.06
N TRP A 34 9.61 15.53 -8.65
CA TRP A 34 8.19 15.24 -8.87
C TRP A 34 7.82 15.20 -10.35
N ALA A 35 8.32 16.13 -11.16
CA ALA A 35 8.11 16.12 -12.60
C ALA A 35 8.72 14.86 -13.25
N TYR A 36 9.91 14.45 -12.82
CA TYR A 36 10.54 13.20 -13.27
C TYR A 36 9.74 11.97 -12.87
N LEU A 37 9.22 11.91 -11.65
CA LEU A 37 8.39 10.80 -11.19
C LEU A 37 7.12 10.67 -12.04
N ARG A 38 6.43 11.78 -12.35
CA ARG A 38 5.26 11.76 -13.24
C ARG A 38 5.61 11.36 -14.67
N GLY A 39 6.79 11.75 -15.16
CA GLY A 39 7.32 11.28 -16.44
C GLY A 39 7.57 9.78 -16.45
N ALA A 40 8.09 9.24 -15.35
CA ALA A 40 8.30 7.81 -15.16
C ALA A 40 6.98 7.02 -15.21
N GLU A 41 5.94 7.51 -14.52
CA GLU A 41 4.59 6.92 -14.55
C GLU A 41 3.99 6.93 -15.97
N ALA A 42 4.17 8.02 -16.72
CA ALA A 42 3.71 8.11 -18.10
C ALA A 42 4.46 7.12 -19.02
N LEU A 43 5.77 6.94 -18.82
CA LEU A 43 6.57 5.97 -19.56
C LEU A 43 6.13 4.54 -19.24
N ALA A 44 5.88 4.23 -17.97
CA ALA A 44 5.34 2.94 -17.54
C ALA A 44 3.96 2.66 -18.16
N ALA A 45 3.06 3.65 -18.18
CA ALA A 45 1.76 3.52 -18.81
C ALA A 45 1.86 3.26 -20.32
N LEU A 46 2.81 3.90 -21.01
CA LEU A 46 3.08 3.65 -22.42
C LEU A 46 3.64 2.23 -22.65
N ALA A 47 4.53 1.76 -21.78
CA ALA A 47 5.07 0.41 -21.86
C ALA A 47 3.97 -0.65 -21.69
N LEU A 48 3.08 -0.47 -20.71
CA LEU A 48 1.93 -1.36 -20.50
C LEU A 48 0.91 -1.30 -21.65
N ALA A 49 0.64 -0.12 -22.20
CA ALA A 49 -0.24 0.00 -23.38
C ALA A 49 0.36 -0.72 -24.58
N ARG A 50 1.68 -0.63 -24.77
CA ARG A 50 2.38 -1.33 -25.85
C ARG A 50 2.38 -2.84 -25.63
N ASP A 51 2.55 -3.28 -24.40
CA ASP A 51 2.50 -4.69 -24.02
C ASP A 51 1.12 -5.29 -24.32
N TYR A 52 0.05 -4.61 -23.90
CA TYR A 52 -1.33 -4.99 -24.24
C TYR A 52 -1.54 -5.17 -25.76
N GLU A 53 -1.01 -4.27 -26.60
CA GLU A 53 -1.09 -4.40 -28.06
C GLU A 53 -0.35 -5.63 -28.62
N LEU A 54 0.78 -6.00 -28.03
CA LEU A 54 1.54 -7.20 -28.39
C LEU A 54 0.77 -8.45 -27.98
N ASP A 55 0.10 -8.38 -26.83
CA ASP A 55 -0.62 -9.49 -26.24
C ASP A 55 -1.87 -9.87 -27.04
N GLN A 56 -2.55 -8.87 -27.60
CA GLN A 56 -3.66 -9.07 -28.56
C GLN A 56 -3.26 -9.84 -29.84
N GLN A 57 -1.96 -9.96 -30.13
CA GLN A 57 -1.46 -10.69 -31.30
C GLN A 57 -1.11 -12.15 -30.97
N ARG A 58 -1.13 -12.53 -29.70
CA ARG A 58 -0.87 -13.91 -29.25
C ARG A 58 -2.15 -14.75 -29.34
N GLU A 59 -1.99 -16.06 -29.54
CA GLU A 59 -3.13 -17.00 -29.51
C GLU A 59 -3.78 -17.07 -28.12
N ALA A 60 -3.00 -16.85 -27.07
CA ALA A 60 -3.45 -16.77 -25.69
C ALA A 60 -2.80 -15.55 -25.02
N PRO A 61 -3.50 -14.40 -24.98
CA PRO A 61 -3.06 -13.21 -24.23
C PRO A 61 -2.88 -13.56 -22.75
N ARG A 62 -1.81 -13.05 -22.14
CA ARG A 62 -1.45 -13.30 -20.75
C ARG A 62 -0.41 -12.29 -20.29
N ASP A 63 -0.53 -11.86 -19.04
CA ASP A 63 0.51 -11.09 -18.36
C ASP A 63 1.44 -12.06 -17.60
N ASP A 64 2.74 -12.05 -17.91
CA ASP A 64 3.74 -12.90 -17.25
C ASP A 64 5.08 -12.20 -16.99
N LEU A 65 5.94 -12.82 -16.16
CA LEU A 65 7.20 -12.21 -15.72
C LEU A 65 8.31 -12.21 -16.80
N ASP A 66 8.08 -12.85 -17.95
CA ASP A 66 9.04 -12.85 -19.06
C ASP A 66 8.85 -11.62 -19.98
N GLU A 67 7.81 -10.83 -19.75
CA GLU A 67 7.44 -9.67 -20.56
C GLU A 67 8.26 -8.41 -20.24
N LEU A 68 8.25 -7.48 -21.19
CA LEU A 68 9.08 -6.27 -21.11
C LEU A 68 8.79 -5.44 -19.85
N TRP A 69 7.54 -5.37 -19.43
CA TRP A 69 7.14 -4.59 -18.25
C TRP A 69 7.69 -5.17 -16.93
N ALA A 70 7.90 -6.49 -16.87
CA ALA A 70 8.34 -7.21 -15.67
C ALA A 70 9.86 -7.31 -15.52
N GLN A 71 10.60 -7.01 -16.60
CA GLN A 71 12.07 -7.05 -16.60
C GLN A 71 12.68 -5.85 -15.86
N GLU A 72 13.87 -6.07 -15.29
CA GLU A 72 14.61 -5.02 -14.58
C GLU A 72 14.95 -3.88 -15.54
N SER A 73 14.44 -2.68 -15.23
CA SER A 73 14.64 -1.50 -16.05
C SER A 73 16.01 -0.89 -15.78
N ALA A 74 16.77 -0.59 -16.84
CA ALA A 74 18.03 0.14 -16.71
C ALA A 74 17.77 1.55 -16.15
N PRO A 75 18.57 2.03 -15.17
CA PRO A 75 18.42 3.39 -14.65
C PRO A 75 18.55 4.43 -15.77
N TYR A 76 17.62 5.39 -15.79
CA TYR A 76 17.62 6.49 -16.72
C TYR A 76 18.44 7.65 -16.16
N ALA A 77 19.47 8.08 -16.89
CA ALA A 77 20.30 9.22 -16.49
C ALA A 77 19.53 10.53 -16.71
N LEU A 78 19.53 11.41 -15.71
CA LEU A 78 18.92 12.73 -15.81
C LEU A 78 19.95 13.75 -16.31
N ASP A 79 19.52 14.68 -17.15
CA ASP A 79 20.39 15.69 -17.76
C ASP A 79 21.06 16.60 -16.71
N GLU A 80 20.38 16.91 -15.61
CA GLU A 80 20.91 17.70 -14.50
C GLU A 80 21.70 16.88 -13.47
N GLY A 81 21.91 15.59 -13.76
CA GLY A 81 22.61 14.64 -12.90
C GLY A 81 21.69 13.83 -12.00
N GLY A 82 22.14 12.60 -11.70
CA GLY A 82 21.36 11.61 -10.95
C GLY A 82 20.71 10.58 -11.87
N TRP A 83 19.98 9.66 -11.24
CA TRP A 83 19.40 8.50 -11.90
C TRP A 83 17.95 8.33 -11.47
N LEU A 84 17.09 8.06 -12.44
CA LEU A 84 15.72 7.62 -12.23
C LEU A 84 15.68 6.10 -12.42
N SER A 85 15.19 5.38 -11.41
CA SER A 85 14.98 3.93 -11.48
C SER A 85 13.60 3.58 -10.91
N GLY A 86 13.06 2.46 -11.39
CA GLY A 86 11.77 1.95 -10.98
C GLY A 86 11.52 0.59 -11.59
N ASN A 87 10.50 -0.09 -11.09
CA ASN A 87 10.06 -1.38 -11.59
C ASN A 87 8.53 -1.44 -11.53
N LEU A 88 7.93 -2.23 -12.41
CA LEU A 88 6.51 -2.55 -12.35
C LEU A 88 6.32 -3.87 -11.61
N GLN A 89 5.16 -4.02 -10.98
CA GLN A 89 4.78 -5.23 -10.24
C GLN A 89 3.31 -5.50 -10.50
N ASP A 90 2.98 -6.73 -10.85
CA ASP A 90 1.59 -7.16 -10.89
C ASP A 90 1.04 -7.29 -9.45
N LEU A 91 -0.04 -6.56 -9.17
CA LEU A 91 -0.74 -6.62 -7.91
C LEU A 91 -1.78 -7.77 -7.87
N GLN A 92 -2.21 -8.29 -9.02
CA GLN A 92 -3.15 -9.41 -9.13
C GLN A 92 -2.49 -10.75 -8.77
N GLY A 93 -1.16 -10.85 -8.86
CA GLY A 93 -0.38 -11.97 -8.31
C GLY A 93 -0.38 -12.07 -6.77
N ARG A 94 -0.95 -11.08 -6.05
CA ARG A 94 -1.09 -11.10 -4.58
C ARG A 94 -2.52 -11.42 -4.16
N PHE A 95 -2.69 -11.88 -2.92
CA PHE A 95 -4.04 -12.13 -2.38
C PHE A 95 -4.79 -10.81 -2.15
N ASN A 96 -5.95 -10.66 -2.78
CA ASN A 96 -6.82 -9.50 -2.59
C ASN A 96 -7.64 -9.62 -1.29
N LEU A 97 -7.27 -8.85 -0.27
CA LEU A 97 -7.91 -8.83 1.05
C LEU A 97 -9.39 -8.45 0.99
N ASN A 98 -9.80 -7.64 0.02
CA ASN A 98 -11.20 -7.21 -0.12
C ASN A 98 -12.14 -8.38 -0.46
N LEU A 99 -11.62 -9.56 -0.82
CA LEU A 99 -12.41 -10.78 -1.02
C LEU A 99 -12.92 -11.40 0.30
N LEU A 100 -12.37 -11.01 1.46
CA LEU A 100 -12.71 -11.58 2.76
C LEU A 100 -14.04 -11.08 3.34
N VAL A 101 -14.59 -10.01 2.76
CA VAL A 101 -15.87 -9.39 3.14
C VAL A 101 -17.05 -10.35 2.97
N ALA A 102 -17.00 -11.25 1.99
CA ALA A 102 -18.09 -12.14 1.66
C ALA A 102 -18.46 -13.07 2.83
N ARG A 103 -19.75 -13.16 3.14
CA ARG A 103 -20.33 -14.16 4.04
C ARG A 103 -20.90 -15.30 3.21
N ASN A 104 -20.73 -16.54 3.66
CA ASN A 104 -21.36 -17.68 3.01
C ASN A 104 -22.80 -17.80 3.49
N GLY A 105 -23.77 -17.75 2.57
CA GLY A 105 -25.20 -17.88 2.89
C GLY A 105 -25.63 -19.21 3.54
N ALA A 106 -24.70 -20.15 3.75
CA ALA A 106 -24.95 -21.34 4.56
C ALA A 106 -25.20 -21.01 6.04
N GLU A 107 -24.61 -19.92 6.55
CA GLU A 107 -24.87 -19.44 7.92
C GLU A 107 -26.30 -18.92 8.08
N GLU A 108 -26.86 -18.27 7.05
CA GLU A 108 -28.26 -17.82 7.03
C GLU A 108 -29.26 -18.99 6.97
N ALA A 109 -28.82 -20.17 6.51
CA ALA A 109 -29.64 -21.37 6.38
C ALA A 109 -29.49 -22.37 7.56
N GLY A 110 -28.80 -21.99 8.65
CA GLY A 110 -28.57 -22.86 9.80
C GLY A 110 -27.62 -24.04 9.53
N GLY A 111 -26.82 -23.95 8.47
CA GLY A 111 -25.75 -24.91 8.17
C GLY A 111 -24.49 -24.64 9.02
N LEU A 112 -23.53 -25.57 8.98
CA LEU A 112 -22.20 -25.34 9.55
C LEU A 112 -21.56 -24.12 8.87
N PRO A 113 -20.81 -23.26 9.61
CA PRO A 113 -20.03 -22.18 9.03
C PRO A 113 -19.16 -22.74 7.91
N SER A 114 -19.49 -22.38 6.68
CA SER A 114 -18.69 -22.75 5.52
C SER A 114 -17.83 -21.53 5.20
N TRP A 115 -16.53 -21.70 5.03
CA TRP A 115 -15.66 -20.63 4.55
C TRP A 115 -15.87 -20.41 3.06
N THR A 116 -15.87 -19.16 2.61
CA THR A 116 -15.76 -18.89 1.17
C THR A 116 -14.42 -19.43 0.65
N PRO A 117 -14.28 -19.73 -0.66
CA PRO A 117 -13.00 -20.16 -1.21
C PRO A 117 -11.85 -19.18 -0.91
N ALA A 118 -12.12 -17.87 -0.90
CA ALA A 118 -11.15 -16.84 -0.56
C ALA A 118 -10.71 -16.89 0.90
N GLN A 119 -11.66 -17.03 1.84
CA GLN A 119 -11.35 -17.17 3.27
C GLN A 119 -10.57 -18.45 3.56
N ALA A 120 -10.99 -19.59 3.00
CA ALA A 120 -10.29 -20.86 3.16
C ALA A 120 -8.86 -20.79 2.62
N PHE A 121 -8.66 -20.13 1.47
CA PHE A 121 -7.33 -19.89 0.91
C PHE A 121 -6.48 -19.01 1.82
N PHE A 122 -7.03 -17.91 2.34
CA PHE A 122 -6.30 -16.98 3.19
C PHE A 122 -5.90 -17.60 4.54
N ILE A 123 -6.80 -18.34 5.19
CA ILE A 123 -6.49 -19.09 6.41
C ILE A 123 -5.34 -20.06 6.16
N ARG A 124 -5.39 -20.83 5.06
CA ARG A 124 -4.31 -21.75 4.70
C ARG A 124 -3.00 -21.02 4.40
N LEU A 125 -3.07 -19.86 3.75
CA LEU A 125 -1.90 -19.02 3.46
C LEU A 125 -1.23 -18.59 4.77
N LEU A 126 -1.99 -18.08 5.75
CA LEU A 126 -1.45 -17.65 7.04
C LEU A 126 -0.74 -18.79 7.79
N VAL A 127 -1.34 -19.98 7.82
CA VAL A 127 -0.76 -21.16 8.50
C VAL A 127 0.41 -21.76 7.72
N SER A 128 0.52 -21.50 6.42
CA SER A 128 1.63 -22.02 5.58
C SER A 128 2.96 -21.29 5.77
N PHE A 129 2.96 -20.10 6.37
CA PHE A 129 4.19 -19.35 6.64
C PHE A 129 4.85 -19.84 7.92
N GLU A 130 5.93 -20.63 7.77
CA GLU A 130 6.72 -21.16 8.89
C GLU A 130 7.26 -20.04 9.80
N ASP A 131 7.67 -18.91 9.21
CA ASP A 131 8.24 -17.76 9.93
C ASP A 131 7.22 -16.97 10.75
N LEU A 132 5.92 -17.04 10.38
CA LEU A 132 4.87 -16.25 11.04
C LEU A 132 4.36 -16.92 12.32
N ALA A 133 4.58 -18.24 12.46
CA ALA A 133 4.13 -19.05 13.61
C ALA A 133 2.63 -18.84 13.99
N VAL A 134 1.78 -18.61 12.99
CA VAL A 134 0.34 -18.39 13.19
C VAL A 134 -0.37 -19.74 13.25
N ASP A 135 -1.02 -20.02 14.38
CA ASP A 135 -1.85 -21.20 14.53
C ASP A 135 -3.21 -21.03 13.82
N GLN A 136 -3.92 -22.14 13.66
CA GLN A 136 -5.20 -22.13 12.95
C GLN A 136 -6.25 -21.23 13.61
N ALA A 137 -6.24 -21.13 14.95
CA ALA A 137 -7.19 -20.29 15.67
C ALA A 137 -6.94 -18.80 15.41
N THR A 138 -5.68 -18.38 15.44
CA THR A 138 -5.27 -17.00 15.12
C THR A 138 -5.55 -16.67 13.66
N ALA A 139 -5.26 -17.59 12.73
CA ALA A 139 -5.56 -17.39 11.31
C ALA A 139 -7.06 -17.18 11.05
N ILE A 140 -7.93 -17.94 11.74
CA ILE A 140 -9.39 -17.78 11.69
C ILE A 140 -9.80 -16.41 12.24
N ALA A 141 -9.34 -16.05 13.44
CA ALA A 141 -9.69 -14.79 14.08
C ALA A 141 -9.27 -13.57 13.24
N VAL A 142 -8.06 -13.59 12.68
CA VAL A 142 -7.58 -12.53 11.77
C VAL A 142 -8.45 -12.46 10.50
N THR A 143 -8.80 -13.61 9.92
CA THR A 143 -9.64 -13.65 8.71
C THR A 143 -11.02 -13.06 8.97
N GLU A 144 -11.63 -13.38 10.11
CA GLU A 144 -12.94 -12.84 10.50
C GLU A 144 -12.86 -11.35 10.86
N ALA A 145 -11.82 -10.92 11.58
CA ALA A 145 -11.62 -9.50 11.91
C ALA A 145 -11.39 -8.63 10.65
N ILE A 146 -10.69 -9.16 9.62
CA ILE A 146 -10.60 -8.47 8.33
C ILE A 146 -11.97 -8.46 7.63
N GLY A 147 -12.74 -9.53 7.73
CA GLY A 147 -14.10 -9.59 7.21
C GLY A 147 -15.00 -8.47 7.77
N ASP A 148 -15.03 -8.32 9.10
CA ASP A 148 -15.81 -7.29 9.80
C ASP A 148 -15.26 -5.87 9.54
N TRP A 149 -13.94 -5.73 9.38
CA TRP A 149 -13.36 -4.43 8.97
C TRP A 149 -13.91 -3.92 7.63
N LEU A 150 -14.30 -4.85 6.75
CA LEU A 150 -14.69 -4.59 5.37
C LEU A 150 -16.21 -4.52 5.16
N ASP A 151 -17.01 -5.28 5.91
CA ASP A 151 -18.44 -5.38 5.68
C ASP A 151 -19.21 -4.16 6.21
N ALA A 152 -20.41 -3.93 5.67
CA ALA A 152 -21.11 -2.67 5.90
C ALA A 152 -21.94 -2.66 7.20
N ASP A 153 -22.07 -3.80 7.86
CA ASP A 153 -22.88 -3.95 9.07
C ASP A 153 -22.04 -3.62 10.32
N GLN A 154 -22.54 -3.98 11.51
CA GLN A 154 -21.85 -3.79 12.79
C GLN A 154 -21.95 -5.06 13.65
N VAL A 155 -22.24 -6.19 13.00
CA VAL A 155 -22.52 -7.46 13.67
C VAL A 155 -21.25 -8.29 13.59
N PRO A 156 -20.50 -8.43 14.70
CA PRO A 156 -19.23 -9.11 14.67
C PRO A 156 -19.41 -10.59 14.34
N ARG A 157 -18.49 -11.12 13.53
CA ARG A 157 -18.32 -12.57 13.35
C ARG A 157 -17.86 -13.23 14.66
N PRO A 158 -17.98 -14.57 14.80
CA PRO A 158 -17.68 -15.27 16.05
C PRO A 158 -16.33 -14.93 16.70
N ASN A 159 -15.26 -14.78 15.91
CA ASN A 159 -13.94 -14.34 16.37
C ASN A 159 -13.51 -13.04 15.67
N GLY A 160 -14.48 -12.29 15.13
CA GLY A 160 -14.28 -11.03 14.45
C GLY A 160 -14.19 -9.83 15.39
N ALA A 161 -14.21 -8.64 14.82
CA ALA A 161 -14.00 -7.40 15.56
C ALA A 161 -14.67 -6.21 14.86
N GLU A 162 -15.58 -5.57 15.60
CA GLU A 162 -16.33 -4.38 15.20
C GLU A 162 -15.96 -3.16 16.03
N ASP A 163 -16.70 -2.06 15.90
CA ASP A 163 -16.51 -0.79 16.62
C ASP A 163 -16.11 -0.96 18.09
N ASP A 164 -16.81 -1.80 18.86
CA ASP A 164 -16.55 -2.04 20.28
C ASP A 164 -15.10 -2.51 20.56
N SER A 165 -14.48 -3.21 19.60
CA SER A 165 -13.09 -3.67 19.69
C SER A 165 -12.06 -2.58 19.40
N TYR A 166 -12.45 -1.54 18.65
CA TYR A 166 -11.55 -0.49 18.18
C TYR A 166 -11.65 0.79 19.01
N VAL A 167 -12.82 1.11 19.58
CA VAL A 167 -13.03 2.33 20.38
C VAL A 167 -12.26 2.33 21.70
N ILE A 168 -11.87 1.16 22.20
CA ILE A 168 -11.06 1.01 23.42
C ILE A 168 -9.55 1.13 23.17
N ARG A 169 -9.12 1.24 21.91
CA ARG A 169 -7.71 1.38 21.54
C ARG A 169 -7.21 2.80 21.78
N THR A 170 -5.88 2.98 21.77
CA THR A 170 -5.24 4.30 21.89
C THR A 170 -4.36 4.56 20.65
N PRO A 171 -4.71 5.52 19.79
CA PRO A 171 -5.96 6.31 19.79
C PRO A 171 -7.19 5.45 19.49
N ALA A 172 -8.37 5.92 19.91
CA ALA A 172 -9.65 5.26 19.62
C ALA A 172 -10.07 5.50 18.17
N TYR A 173 -10.61 4.47 17.53
CA TYR A 173 -11.17 4.54 16.18
C TYR A 173 -12.30 3.52 16.02
N ARG A 174 -12.86 3.43 14.82
CA ARG A 174 -13.97 2.54 14.44
C ARG A 174 -13.54 1.63 13.30
N ALA A 175 -14.31 0.56 13.09
CA ALA A 175 -14.15 -0.26 11.90
C ALA A 175 -14.42 0.59 10.64
N ALA A 176 -13.78 0.25 9.51
CA ALA A 176 -13.89 1.05 8.30
C ALA A 176 -15.24 0.86 7.58
N ASN A 177 -15.79 -0.34 7.68
CA ASN A 177 -17.04 -0.82 7.11
C ASN A 177 -17.16 -0.55 5.61
N ARG A 178 -16.04 -0.77 4.92
CA ARG A 178 -15.85 -0.56 3.49
C ARG A 178 -14.60 -1.30 2.98
N PRO A 179 -14.47 -1.53 1.66
CA PRO A 179 -13.24 -2.04 1.08
C PRO A 179 -12.01 -1.22 1.50
N MET A 180 -10.90 -1.91 1.79
CA MET A 180 -9.62 -1.26 2.08
C MET A 180 -9.15 -0.44 0.88
N ALA A 181 -8.78 0.80 1.13
CA ALA A 181 -8.13 1.67 0.15
C ALA A 181 -6.61 1.44 0.12
N SER A 182 -6.03 0.94 1.22
CA SER A 182 -4.62 0.58 1.30
C SER A 182 -4.40 -0.66 2.14
N VAL A 183 -3.45 -1.52 1.74
CA VAL A 183 -2.99 -2.67 2.56
C VAL A 183 -2.48 -2.26 3.94
N SER A 184 -2.03 -1.01 4.10
CA SER A 184 -1.56 -0.48 5.39
C SER A 184 -2.65 -0.44 6.47
N GLU A 185 -3.93 -0.44 6.08
CA GLU A 185 -5.06 -0.52 7.00
C GLU A 185 -5.07 -1.82 7.81
N LEU A 186 -4.44 -2.89 7.32
CA LEU A 186 -4.28 -4.14 8.09
C LEU A 186 -3.70 -3.91 9.48
N ARG A 187 -2.81 -2.92 9.65
CA ARG A 187 -2.21 -2.60 10.96
C ARG A 187 -3.22 -2.14 12.01
N ALA A 188 -4.41 -1.68 11.59
CA ALA A 188 -5.50 -1.29 12.47
C ALA A 188 -6.42 -2.47 12.83
N VAL A 189 -6.44 -3.52 12.01
CA VAL A 189 -7.34 -4.67 12.21
C VAL A 189 -6.97 -5.44 13.48
N ALA A 190 -7.97 -5.99 14.17
CA ALA A 190 -7.74 -6.81 15.34
C ALA A 190 -6.94 -8.08 15.03
N GLY A 191 -6.03 -8.46 15.93
CA GLY A 191 -5.16 -9.62 15.75
C GLY A 191 -3.91 -9.38 14.89
N ILE A 192 -3.76 -8.22 14.24
CA ILE A 192 -2.55 -7.88 13.48
C ILE A 192 -1.53 -7.16 14.38
N THR A 193 -0.31 -7.70 14.45
CA THR A 193 0.83 -7.10 15.17
C THR A 193 1.92 -6.62 14.20
N PRO A 194 2.67 -5.55 14.53
CA PRO A 194 3.81 -5.09 13.73
C PRO A 194 4.95 -6.10 13.62
#